data_AF-A0A6I2R3E5-F1
#
_entry.id   AF-A0A6I2R3E5-F1
#
_cell.length_a   1.000
_cell.length_b   1.000
_cell.length_c   1.000
_cell.angle_alpha   90.00
_cell.angle_beta   90.00
_cell.angle_gamma   90.00
#
_symmetry.space_group_name_H-M   'P 1'
#
loop_
_entity.id
_entity.type
_entity.pdbx_description
1 polymer ?
#
loop_
_entity_poly.entity_id
_entity_poly.type
_entity_poly.pdbx_seq_one_letter_code
_entity_poly.pdbx_strand_id
1 'polypeptide(L)'
;MMKRTTNKVQREYMAAKARVQEVESQQEAIEKKYIADNGIVNPDGSVPEFLYCMEDDAAFEKASDECAALIAAAGLEADLLSARSDLKAAEDRLIAYGLSLAPAGVRTTLEKAVQHNAATRAKVLDLAFRLDVSTVSA
;
A
#
# COMPACT_ATOMS: atom_id res chain seq x y z
N MET A 1 -6.92 -7.22 -29.01
CA MET A 1 -7.11 -7.07 -27.55
C MET A 1 -7.69 -5.68 -27.32
N MET A 2 -8.93 -5.56 -26.83
CA MET A 2 -9.53 -4.24 -26.53
C MET A 2 -8.78 -3.59 -25.38
N LYS A 3 -8.36 -2.32 -25.56
CA LYS A 3 -7.67 -1.54 -24.55
C LYS A 3 -8.70 -1.12 -23.49
N ARG A 4 -8.62 -1.65 -22.27
CA ARG A 4 -9.51 -1.25 -21.18
C ARG A 4 -9.38 0.24 -20.96
N THR A 5 -10.51 0.94 -20.86
CA THR A 5 -10.51 2.37 -20.55
C THR A 5 -10.61 2.53 -19.04
N THR A 6 -9.75 3.36 -18.45
CA THR A 6 -9.78 3.67 -17.02
C THR A 6 -10.34 5.08 -16.80
N ASN A 7 -11.21 5.22 -15.80
CA ASN A 7 -11.75 6.53 -15.43
C ASN A 7 -10.81 7.30 -14.49
N LYS A 8 -11.25 8.48 -14.06
CA LYS A 8 -10.49 9.32 -13.11
C LYS A 8 -10.29 8.63 -11.75
N VAL A 9 -11.33 8.00 -11.21
CA VAL A 9 -11.31 7.36 -9.88
C VAL A 9 -10.34 6.17 -9.83
N GLN A 10 -10.32 5.33 -10.88
CA GLN A 10 -9.35 4.24 -11.01
C GLN A 10 -7.91 4.77 -11.11
N ARG A 11 -7.69 5.89 -11.83
CA ARG A 11 -6.37 6.53 -11.92
C ARG A 11 -5.90 7.11 -10.60
N GLU A 12 -6.79 7.76 -9.84
CA GLU A 12 -6.49 8.27 -8.50
C GLU A 12 -6.09 7.13 -7.54
N TYR A 13 -6.82 6.01 -7.57
CA TYR A 13 -6.48 4.82 -6.78
C TYR A 13 -5.10 4.25 -7.16
N MET A 14 -4.79 4.13 -8.46
CA MET A 14 -3.47 3.67 -8.91
C MET A 14 -2.33 4.60 -8.47
N ALA A 15 -2.53 5.90 -8.59
CA ALA A 15 -1.54 6.89 -8.17
C ALA A 15 -1.29 6.84 -6.65
N ALA A 16 -2.35 6.74 -5.84
CA ALA A 16 -2.22 6.62 -4.39
C ALA A 16 -1.52 5.32 -3.99
N LYS A 17 -1.82 4.20 -4.67
CA LYS A 17 -1.13 2.93 -4.44
C LYS A 17 0.35 3.00 -4.80
N ALA A 18 0.67 3.63 -5.93
CA ALA A 18 2.06 3.83 -6.36
C ALA A 18 2.83 4.70 -5.36
N ARG A 19 2.20 5.73 -4.78
CA ARG A 19 2.84 6.58 -3.77
C ARG A 19 3.19 5.80 -2.49
N VAL A 20 2.32 4.92 -2.02
CA VAL A 20 2.64 4.04 -0.87
C VAL A 20 3.85 3.16 -1.19
N GLN A 21 3.85 2.52 -2.36
CA GLN A 21 4.95 1.66 -2.79
C GLN A 21 6.27 2.41 -2.96
N GLU A 22 6.22 3.65 -3.45
CA GLU A 22 7.39 4.52 -3.57
C GLU A 22 8.00 4.82 -2.21
N VAL A 23 7.18 5.21 -1.22
CA VAL A 23 7.68 5.52 0.13
C VAL A 23 8.23 4.27 0.82
N GLU A 24 7.54 3.12 0.71
CA GLU A 24 8.03 1.85 1.25
C GLU A 24 9.38 1.46 0.61
N SER A 25 9.53 1.63 -0.71
CA SER A 25 10.80 1.39 -1.40
C SER A 25 11.92 2.34 -0.95
N GLN A 26 11.60 3.58 -0.60
CA GLN A 26 12.56 4.54 -0.04
C GLN A 26 13.01 4.12 1.37
N GLN A 27 12.11 3.61 2.21
CA GLN A 27 12.45 3.08 3.53
C GLN A 27 13.36 1.86 3.41
N GLU A 28 13.03 0.91 2.53
CA GLU A 28 13.89 -0.26 2.25
C GLU A 28 15.27 0.14 1.75
N ALA A 29 15.37 1.20 0.93
CA ALA A 29 16.65 1.69 0.44
C ALA A 29 17.52 2.28 1.56
N ILE A 30 16.91 2.98 2.52
CA ILE A 30 17.60 3.47 3.72
C ILE A 30 18.11 2.30 4.55
N GLU A 31 17.27 1.29 4.79
CA GLU A 31 17.63 0.11 5.57
C GLU A 31 18.79 -0.67 4.94
N LYS A 32 18.71 -0.95 3.63
CA LYS A 32 19.79 -1.64 2.90
C LYS A 32 21.08 -0.83 2.91
N LYS A 33 20.99 0.49 2.78
CA LYS A 33 22.15 1.37 2.91
C LYS A 33 22.73 1.33 4.33
N TYR A 34 21.91 1.33 5.37
CA TYR A 34 22.35 1.24 6.75
C TYR A 34 23.09 -0.09 7.01
N ILE A 35 22.55 -1.22 6.54
CA ILE A 35 23.20 -2.54 6.63
C ILE A 35 24.59 -2.51 5.97
N ALA A 36 24.68 -1.98 4.75
CA ALA A 36 25.93 -1.91 4.01
C ALA A 36 26.96 -0.97 4.66
N ASP A 37 26.53 0.24 5.05
CA ASP A 37 27.42 1.26 5.62
C ASP A 37 27.99 0.85 7.00
N ASN A 38 27.25 0.03 7.76
CA ASN A 38 27.67 -0.46 9.08
C ASN A 38 28.35 -1.85 9.02
N GLY A 39 28.47 -2.46 7.84
CA GLY A 39 29.10 -3.77 7.67
C GLY A 39 28.41 -4.88 8.46
N ILE A 40 27.08 -4.83 8.55
CA ILE A 40 26.30 -5.82 9.30
C ILE A 40 26.39 -7.17 8.59
N VAL A 41 26.80 -8.19 9.33
CA VAL A 41 26.89 -9.58 8.86
C VAL A 41 26.36 -10.53 9.94
N ASN A 42 25.74 -11.62 9.51
CA ASN A 42 25.33 -12.71 10.37
C ASN A 42 26.53 -13.58 10.78
N PRO A 43 26.38 -14.45 11.80
CA PRO A 43 27.45 -15.36 12.27
C PRO A 43 28.02 -16.27 11.18
N ASP A 44 27.21 -16.62 10.18
CA ASP A 44 27.63 -17.41 9.02
C ASP A 44 28.41 -16.60 7.95
N GLY A 45 28.57 -15.29 8.17
CA GLY A 45 29.23 -14.34 7.28
C GLY A 45 28.35 -13.78 6.17
N SER A 46 27.06 -14.13 6.12
CA SER A 46 26.11 -13.55 5.17
C SER A 46 25.74 -12.11 5.53
N VAL A 47 25.45 -11.28 4.53
CA VAL A 47 24.86 -9.95 4.74
C VAL A 47 23.34 -10.12 4.80
N PRO A 48 22.65 -9.68 5.86
CA PRO A 48 21.20 -9.81 5.95
C PRO A 48 20.52 -8.94 4.88
N GLU A 49 19.45 -9.46 4.26
CA GLU A 49 18.69 -8.71 3.24
C GLU A 49 17.94 -7.52 3.85
N PHE A 50 17.47 -7.70 5.08
CA PHE A 50 16.77 -6.74 5.93
C PHE A 50 17.19 -6.95 7.38
N LEU A 51 16.99 -5.97 8.25
CA LEU A 51 17.37 -6.04 9.67
C LEU A 51 16.70 -7.20 10.39
N TYR A 52 15.44 -7.53 10.06
CA TYR A 52 14.75 -8.67 10.67
C TYR A 52 15.38 -10.03 10.30
N CYS A 53 16.29 -10.08 9.32
CA CYS A 53 17.08 -11.26 8.98
C CYS A 53 18.38 -11.39 9.80
N MET A 54 18.63 -10.48 10.75
CA MET A 54 19.74 -10.57 11.69
C MET A 54 19.49 -11.68 12.71
N GLU A 55 20.52 -12.48 13.01
CA GLU A 55 20.43 -13.58 13.99
C GLU A 55 20.75 -13.15 15.44
N ASP A 56 21.40 -12.00 15.62
CA ASP A 56 21.72 -11.44 16.93
C ASP A 56 20.64 -10.43 17.36
N ASP A 57 19.80 -10.84 18.31
CA ASP A 57 18.69 -10.02 18.84
C ASP A 57 19.15 -8.68 19.41
N ALA A 58 20.29 -8.64 20.12
CA ALA A 58 20.77 -7.41 20.73
C ALA A 58 21.31 -6.43 19.67
N ALA A 59 21.98 -6.95 18.65
CA ALA A 59 22.39 -6.16 17.50
C ALA A 59 21.18 -5.70 16.67
N PHE A 60 20.16 -6.55 16.52
CA PHE A 60 18.92 -6.22 15.81
C PHE A 60 18.18 -5.06 16.46
N GLU A 61 17.92 -5.11 17.77
CA GLU A 61 17.20 -4.03 18.47
C GLU A 61 17.90 -2.67 18.29
N LYS A 62 19.22 -2.65 18.47
CA LYS A 62 20.02 -1.43 18.25
C LYS A 62 19.93 -0.95 16.80
N ALA A 63 20.11 -1.84 15.84
CA ALA A 63 20.07 -1.50 14.42
C ALA A 63 18.68 -1.00 13.98
N SER A 64 17.63 -1.61 14.53
CA SER A 64 16.23 -1.22 14.31
C SER A 64 15.98 0.21 14.80
N ASP A 65 16.40 0.54 16.03
CA ASP A 65 16.26 1.89 16.58
C ASP A 65 17.01 2.94 15.76
N GLU A 66 18.26 2.66 15.39
CA GLU A 66 19.09 3.58 14.61
C GLU A 66 18.54 3.77 13.18
N CYS A 67 18.11 2.69 12.53
CA CYS A 67 17.50 2.77 11.20
C CYS A 67 16.15 3.47 11.22
N ALA A 68 15.31 3.21 12.23
CA ALA A 68 14.05 3.93 12.44
C ALA A 68 14.30 5.43 12.61
N ALA A 69 15.33 5.83 13.36
CA ALA A 69 15.70 7.23 13.51
C ALA A 69 16.10 7.88 12.15
N LEU A 70 16.78 7.16 11.27
CA LEU A 70 17.13 7.64 9.93
C LEU A 70 15.89 7.80 9.04
N ILE A 71 14.97 6.83 9.08
CA ILE A 71 13.69 6.87 8.34
C ILE A 71 12.84 8.05 8.82
N ALA A 72 12.76 8.26 10.14
CA ALA A 72 12.06 9.39 10.75
C ALA A 72 12.71 10.73 10.38
N ALA A 73 14.04 10.84 10.43
CA ALA A 73 14.77 12.03 10.03
C ALA A 73 14.59 12.39 8.54
N ALA A 74 14.39 11.38 7.69
CA ALA A 74 14.05 11.55 6.28
C ALA A 74 12.57 11.95 6.06
N GLY A 75 11.75 11.98 7.10
CA GLY A 75 10.32 12.29 7.05
C GLY A 75 9.46 11.17 6.47
N LEU A 76 10.03 10.00 6.18
CA LEU A 76 9.35 8.93 5.46
C LEU A 76 8.25 8.25 6.28
N GLU A 77 8.28 8.32 7.61
CA GLU A 77 7.18 7.83 8.46
C GLU A 77 5.91 8.67 8.25
N ALA A 78 6.06 9.99 8.27
CA ALA A 78 4.96 10.93 8.05
C ALA A 78 4.43 10.82 6.61
N ASP A 79 5.32 10.69 5.63
CA ASP A 79 4.97 10.46 4.24
C ASP A 79 4.21 9.15 4.04
N LEU A 80 4.63 8.06 4.68
CA LEU A 80 3.96 6.77 4.60
C LEU A 80 2.57 6.83 5.23
N LEU A 81 2.45 7.48 6.38
CA LEU A 81 1.15 7.70 7.03
C LEU A 81 0.21 8.51 6.14
N SER A 82 0.70 9.60 5.55
CA SER A 82 -0.06 10.43 4.61
C SER A 82 -0.48 9.61 3.39
N ALA A 83 0.45 8.90 2.76
CA ALA A 83 0.19 8.09 1.57
C ALA A 83 -0.85 6.98 1.85
N ARG A 84 -0.80 6.34 3.02
CA ARG A 84 -1.79 5.33 3.44
C ARG A 84 -3.17 5.94 3.67
N SER A 85 -3.24 7.15 4.22
CA SER A 85 -4.49 7.91 4.36
C SER A 85 -5.09 8.25 2.99
N ASP A 86 -4.26 8.74 2.07
CA ASP A 86 -4.70 9.08 0.71
C ASP A 86 -5.15 7.84 -0.08
N LEU A 87 -4.43 6.71 0.06
CA LEU A 87 -4.83 5.43 -0.52
C LEU A 87 -6.18 4.98 0.03
N LYS A 88 -6.37 5.04 1.35
CA LYS A 88 -7.66 4.71 1.98
C LYS A 88 -8.81 5.56 1.43
N ALA A 89 -8.59 6.87 1.30
CA ALA A 89 -9.60 7.77 0.72
C ALA A 89 -9.88 7.45 -0.76
N ALA A 90 -8.85 7.10 -1.54
CA ALA A 90 -9.00 6.71 -2.93
C ALA A 90 -9.76 5.37 -3.08
N GLU A 91 -9.51 4.41 -2.18
CA GLU A 91 -10.29 3.17 -2.12
C GLU A 91 -11.76 3.44 -1.80
N ASP A 92 -12.05 4.32 -0.84
CA ASP A 92 -13.43 4.67 -0.48
C ASP A 92 -14.16 5.31 -1.67
N ARG A 93 -13.50 6.20 -2.41
CA ARG A 93 -14.04 6.77 -3.67
C ARG A 93 -14.28 5.69 -4.73
N LEU A 94 -13.36 4.74 -4.89
CA LEU A 94 -13.48 3.67 -5.89
C LEU A 94 -14.60 2.67 -5.53
N ILE A 95 -14.76 2.35 -4.25
CA ILE A 95 -15.87 1.52 -3.76
C ILE A 95 -17.20 2.24 -3.97
N ALA A 96 -17.30 3.53 -3.62
CA ALA A 96 -18.50 4.32 -3.85
C ALA A 96 -18.87 4.37 -5.34
N TYR A 97 -17.88 4.54 -6.22
CA TYR A 97 -18.07 4.45 -7.66
C TYR A 97 -18.61 3.06 -8.08
N GLY A 98 -17.98 1.97 -7.65
CA GLY A 98 -18.45 0.62 -7.97
C GLY A 98 -19.88 0.33 -7.50
N LEU A 99 -20.24 0.79 -6.29
CA LEU A 99 -21.59 0.65 -5.73
C LEU A 99 -22.62 1.48 -6.51
N SER A 100 -22.24 2.67 -6.99
CA SER A 100 -23.13 3.52 -7.81
C SER A 100 -23.57 2.86 -9.12
N LEU A 101 -22.78 1.90 -9.62
CA LEU A 101 -23.09 1.12 -10.82
C LEU A 101 -23.93 -0.13 -10.53
N ALA A 102 -23.97 -0.58 -9.26
CA ALA A 102 -24.75 -1.74 -8.88
C ALA A 102 -26.27 -1.45 -8.96
N PRO A 103 -27.11 -2.44 -9.31
CA PRO A 103 -28.56 -2.32 -9.26
C PRO A 103 -29.04 -1.94 -7.85
N ALA A 104 -30.09 -1.10 -7.74
CA ALA A 104 -30.54 -0.56 -6.46
C ALA A 104 -30.82 -1.63 -5.37
N GLY A 105 -31.44 -2.75 -5.74
CA GLY A 105 -31.73 -3.84 -4.81
C GLY A 105 -30.47 -4.55 -4.26
N VAL A 106 -29.37 -4.54 -5.02
CA VAL A 106 -28.09 -5.12 -4.61
C VAL A 106 -27.23 -4.09 -3.87
N ARG A 107 -27.28 -2.82 -4.30
CA ARG A 107 -26.50 -1.70 -3.76
C ARG A 107 -26.67 -1.55 -2.25
N THR A 108 -27.91 -1.49 -1.76
CA THR A 108 -28.20 -1.30 -0.32
C THR A 108 -27.57 -2.40 0.55
N THR A 109 -27.59 -3.64 0.07
CA THR A 109 -26.98 -4.78 0.78
C THR A 109 -25.46 -4.67 0.78
N LEU A 110 -24.86 -4.31 -0.36
CA LEU A 110 -23.42 -4.15 -0.48
C LEU A 110 -22.89 -2.96 0.31
N GLU A 111 -23.59 -1.82 0.34
CA GLU A 111 -23.23 -0.64 1.13
C GLU A 111 -23.05 -0.96 2.62
N LYS A 112 -23.99 -1.72 3.20
CA LYS A 112 -23.88 -2.19 4.59
C LYS A 112 -22.71 -3.16 4.75
N ALA A 113 -22.54 -4.07 3.79
CA ALA A 113 -21.50 -5.09 3.87
C ALA A 113 -20.08 -4.51 3.77
N VAL A 114 -19.83 -3.49 2.93
CA VAL A 114 -18.50 -2.89 2.78
C VAL A 114 -18.04 -2.11 4.02
N GLN A 115 -18.96 -1.70 4.90
CA GLN A 115 -18.65 -1.00 6.15
C GLN A 115 -18.13 -1.93 7.24
N HIS A 116 -18.62 -3.18 7.26
CA HIS A 116 -18.37 -4.10 8.38
C HIS A 116 -17.63 -5.38 7.98
N ASN A 117 -17.48 -5.66 6.69
CA ASN A 117 -16.84 -6.87 6.18
C ASN A 117 -15.67 -6.52 5.26
N ALA A 118 -14.45 -6.73 5.77
CA ALA A 118 -13.21 -6.45 5.04
C ALA A 118 -13.09 -7.26 3.74
N ALA A 119 -13.52 -8.53 3.73
CA ALA A 119 -13.48 -9.37 2.54
C ALA A 119 -14.44 -8.86 1.45
N THR A 120 -15.65 -8.43 1.84
CA THR A 120 -16.60 -7.80 0.91
C THR A 120 -16.06 -6.48 0.37
N ARG A 121 -15.49 -5.65 1.24
CA ARG A 121 -14.83 -4.39 0.86
C ARG A 121 -13.75 -4.62 -0.20
N ALA A 122 -12.85 -5.57 0.05
CA ALA A 122 -11.76 -5.91 -0.88
C ALA A 122 -12.29 -6.41 -2.23
N LYS A 123 -13.34 -7.25 -2.24
CA LYS A 123 -13.97 -7.74 -3.47
C LYS A 123 -14.61 -6.61 -4.28
N VAL A 124 -15.34 -5.70 -3.63
CA VAL A 124 -15.96 -4.56 -4.32
C VAL A 124 -14.90 -3.63 -4.90
N LEU A 125 -13.84 -3.33 -4.14
CA LEU A 125 -12.70 -2.54 -4.60
C LEU A 125 -12.05 -3.16 -5.84
N ASP A 126 -11.74 -4.45 -5.80
CA ASP A 126 -11.11 -5.17 -6.90
C ASP A 126 -12.01 -5.22 -8.16
N LEU A 127 -13.31 -5.47 -8.00
CA LEU A 127 -14.26 -5.45 -9.12
C LEU A 127 -14.39 -4.05 -9.73
N ALA A 128 -14.51 -3.01 -8.90
CA ALA A 128 -14.57 -1.62 -9.35
C ALA A 128 -13.28 -1.19 -10.06
N PHE A 129 -12.12 -1.67 -9.57
CA PHE A 129 -10.84 -1.42 -10.21
C PHE A 129 -10.71 -2.10 -11.57
N ARG A 130 -11.17 -3.35 -11.70
CA ARG A 130 -11.07 -4.14 -12.93
C ARG A 130 -12.10 -3.79 -14.00
N LEU A 131 -13.08 -2.93 -13.67
CA LEU A 131 -14.14 -2.51 -14.59
C LEU A 131 -13.57 -1.80 -15.82
N ASP A 132 -13.96 -2.25 -17.01
CA ASP A 132 -13.74 -1.49 -18.23
C ASP A 132 -14.83 -0.42 -18.36
N VAL A 133 -14.47 0.84 -18.16
CA VAL A 133 -15.47 1.91 -18.08
C VAL A 133 -16.13 2.21 -19.41
N SER A 134 -15.59 1.68 -20.53
CA SER A 134 -16.25 1.75 -21.83
C SER A 134 -17.55 0.94 -21.91
N THR A 135 -17.78 0.01 -20.98
CA THR A 135 -19.01 -0.78 -20.88
C THR A 135 -20.06 -0.14 -19.97
N VAL A 136 -19.78 1.04 -19.41
CA VAL A 136 -20.71 1.78 -18.56
C VAL A 136 -21.41 2.83 -19.42
N SER A 137 -22.72 2.71 -19.55
CA SER A 137 -23.54 3.76 -20.17
C SER A 137 -23.49 5.04 -19.33
N ALA A 138 -23.29 6.19 -20.00
CA ALA A 138 -23.25 7.52 -19.38
C ALA A 138 -24.57 7.89 -18.70
#